data_AF-A0A5N5GKU0-F1
#
_entry.id   AF-A0A5N5GKU0-F1
#
_cell.length_a   1.000
_cell.length_b   1.000
_cell.length_c   1.000
_cell.angle_alpha   90.00
_cell.angle_beta   90.00
_cell.angle_gamma   90.00
#
_symmetry.space_group_name_H-M   'P 1'
#
loop_
_entity.id
_entity.type
_entity.pdbx_description
1 polymer ?
#
loop_
_entity_poly.entity_id
_entity_poly.type
_entity_poly.pdbx_seq_one_letter_code
_entity_poly.pdbx_strand_id
1 'polypeptide(L)'
;MTKQSLQHPGADFPSLSRHKIRFCFFTMVAEAAKMAKLTERAPEDDAYHLVKEFVLSVEKLQEVQDELDKVDDEESDKILEMEQEYNEIRRPVYVKRNEIIKAIPDFWLTSIFVYPPIVLILSIFKYLKSVDVVDFKDDKTLGYSVTFNFNDNPYFEDTKLTKTFTFVDGETTRITGTPIKWKEGMGLVNGVTEEKNGKKRPLVDESFFSLFDSPLEHDEDNGDEEEDDDEEDSEILLVPSSFL
;
A
#
# COMPACT_ATOMS: atom_id res chain seq x y z
N MET A 1 11.85 -33.88 3.95
CA MET A 1 12.11 -33.59 2.52
C MET A 1 12.15 -32.09 2.37
N THR A 2 13.36 -31.58 2.25
CA THR A 2 13.75 -30.18 2.30
C THR A 2 13.42 -29.51 0.96
N LYS A 3 12.57 -28.48 0.96
CA LYS A 3 12.59 -27.49 -0.13
C LYS A 3 13.37 -26.30 0.38
N GLN A 4 14.61 -26.19 -0.11
CA GLN A 4 15.37 -24.94 -0.04
C GLN A 4 14.53 -23.88 -0.75
N SER A 5 14.17 -22.83 -0.03
CA SER A 5 13.78 -21.55 -0.61
C SER A 5 14.94 -21.08 -1.48
N LEU A 6 14.77 -21.10 -2.80
CA LEU A 6 15.59 -20.28 -3.68
C LEU A 6 15.28 -18.82 -3.30
N GLN A 7 16.10 -18.30 -2.41
CA GLN A 7 16.26 -16.87 -2.23
C GLN A 7 16.97 -16.42 -3.51
N HIS A 8 16.21 -15.88 -4.47
CA HIS A 8 16.80 -15.17 -5.59
C HIS A 8 17.42 -13.90 -5.02
N PRO A 9 18.75 -13.72 -5.05
CA PRO A 9 19.36 -12.44 -4.80
C PRO A 9 19.32 -11.68 -6.13
N GLY A 10 18.11 -11.40 -6.60
CA GLY A 10 17.88 -10.39 -7.63
C GLY A 10 17.72 -9.10 -6.87
N ALA A 11 18.83 -8.39 -6.68
CA ALA A 11 18.80 -7.04 -6.16
C ALA A 11 17.75 -6.26 -6.93
N ASP A 12 16.73 -5.78 -6.22
CA ASP A 12 16.05 -4.56 -6.58
C ASP A 12 17.15 -3.51 -6.78
N PHE A 13 17.56 -3.30 -8.04
CA PHE A 13 17.99 -1.96 -8.39
C PHE A 13 16.79 -1.09 -7.98
N PRO A 14 16.96 -0.19 -6.99
CA PRO A 14 15.80 0.43 -6.37
C PRO A 14 14.95 1.01 -7.48
N SER A 15 13.65 0.73 -7.49
CA SER A 15 12.69 1.37 -8.41
C SER A 15 12.97 2.88 -8.50
N LEU A 16 13.37 3.48 -7.38
CA LEU A 16 13.84 4.85 -7.23
C LEU A 16 15.02 5.23 -8.16
N SER A 17 16.00 4.36 -8.36
CA SER A 17 17.12 4.58 -9.30
C SER A 17 16.65 4.55 -10.75
N ARG A 18 15.72 3.65 -11.12
CA ARG A 18 15.13 3.62 -12.47
C ARG A 18 14.30 4.87 -12.74
N HIS A 19 13.46 5.29 -11.79
CA HIS A 19 12.65 6.51 -11.90
C HIS A 19 13.50 7.78 -12.01
N LYS A 20 14.55 7.92 -11.18
CA LYS A 20 15.48 9.06 -11.26
C LYS A 20 16.21 9.14 -12.60
N ILE A 21 16.65 7.99 -13.13
CA ILE A 21 17.30 7.91 -14.44
C ILE A 21 16.30 8.30 -15.55
N ARG A 22 15.07 7.77 -15.52
CA ARG A 22 14.01 8.11 -16.48
C ARG A 22 13.65 9.60 -16.46
N PHE A 23 13.59 10.22 -15.29
CA PHE A 23 13.36 11.65 -15.14
C PHE A 23 14.50 12.49 -15.74
N CYS A 24 15.77 12.12 -15.49
CA CYS A 24 16.92 12.78 -16.12
C CYS A 24 16.92 12.66 -17.65
N PHE A 25 16.47 11.54 -18.20
CA PHE A 25 16.32 11.38 -19.65
C PHE A 25 15.20 12.26 -20.20
N PHE A 26 14.06 12.32 -19.51
CA PHE A 26 12.94 13.17 -19.90
C PHE A 26 13.32 14.66 -19.98
N THR A 27 14.09 15.17 -19.01
CA THR A 27 14.56 16.55 -19.02
C THR A 27 15.54 16.81 -20.16
N MET A 28 16.46 15.89 -20.43
CA MET A 28 17.43 16.01 -21.54
C MET A 28 16.74 16.01 -22.91
N VAL A 29 15.71 15.18 -23.11
CA VAL A 29 14.92 15.14 -24.36
C VAL A 29 14.16 16.45 -24.56
N ALA A 30 13.56 16.98 -23.49
CA ALA A 30 12.90 18.29 -23.53
C ALA A 30 13.88 19.43 -23.87
N GLU A 31 15.12 19.37 -23.38
CA GLU A 31 16.18 20.32 -23.74
C GLU A 31 16.63 20.18 -25.19
N ALA A 32 16.84 18.96 -25.69
CA ALA A 32 17.20 18.71 -27.08
C ALA A 32 16.12 19.23 -28.05
N ALA A 33 14.84 19.04 -27.72
CA ALA A 33 13.73 19.57 -28.50
C ALA A 33 13.69 21.12 -28.52
N LYS A 34 14.11 21.78 -27.43
CA LYS A 34 14.26 23.25 -27.41
C LYS A 34 15.42 23.69 -28.28
N MET A 35 16.56 22.99 -28.22
CA MET A 35 17.74 23.28 -29.03
C MET A 35 17.43 23.14 -30.52
N ALA A 36 16.75 22.06 -30.93
CA ALA A 36 16.33 21.85 -32.32
C ALA A 36 15.54 23.03 -32.89
N LYS A 37 14.58 23.58 -32.12
CA LYS A 37 13.77 24.75 -32.53
C LYS A 37 14.58 26.04 -32.66
N LEU A 38 15.58 26.24 -31.82
CA LEU A 38 16.47 27.41 -31.89
C LEU A 38 17.37 27.35 -33.12
N THR A 39 17.78 26.15 -33.50
CA THR A 39 18.71 25.90 -34.60
C THR A 39 18.06 26.05 -35.99
N GLU A 40 16.73 25.90 -36.13
CA GLU A 40 15.98 26.11 -37.39
C GLU A 40 16.14 27.53 -37.99
N ARG A 41 16.50 28.53 -37.18
CA ARG A 41 16.63 29.93 -37.59
C ARG A 41 18.08 30.46 -37.55
N ALA A 42 19.03 29.58 -37.26
CA ALA A 42 20.45 29.91 -37.11
C ALA A 42 21.22 29.75 -38.44
N PRO A 43 22.30 30.51 -38.66
CA PRO A 43 23.20 30.28 -39.79
C PRO A 43 23.86 28.89 -39.69
N GLU A 44 24.01 28.20 -40.81
CA GLU A 44 24.71 26.91 -40.89
C GLU A 44 26.22 27.10 -40.68
N ASP A 45 26.65 27.02 -39.43
CA ASP A 45 28.05 27.03 -39.01
C ASP A 45 28.42 25.74 -38.26
N ASP A 46 29.67 25.65 -37.79
CA ASP A 46 30.16 24.46 -37.08
C ASP A 46 29.34 24.19 -35.78
N ALA A 47 28.81 25.23 -35.15
CA ALA A 47 27.96 25.10 -33.96
C ALA A 47 26.58 24.53 -34.30
N TYR A 48 25.99 24.93 -35.43
CA TYR A 48 24.77 24.35 -35.98
C TYR A 48 24.91 22.83 -36.19
N HIS A 49 26.02 22.40 -36.79
CA HIS A 49 26.27 20.98 -37.06
C HIS A 49 26.42 20.15 -35.78
N LEU A 50 27.12 20.68 -34.76
CA LEU A 50 27.28 20.03 -33.47
C LEU A 50 25.93 19.88 -32.73
N VAL A 51 25.09 20.91 -32.75
CA VAL A 51 23.75 20.85 -32.13
C VAL A 51 22.86 19.84 -32.86
N LYS A 52 22.93 19.78 -34.19
CA LYS A 52 22.17 18.80 -34.97
C LYS A 52 22.61 17.36 -34.66
N GLU A 53 23.92 17.12 -34.53
CA GLU A 53 24.46 15.80 -34.14
C GLU A 53 24.03 15.42 -32.71
N PHE A 54 24.02 16.38 -31.79
CA PHE A 54 23.52 16.18 -30.42
C PHE A 54 22.03 15.79 -30.42
N VAL A 55 21.17 16.53 -31.14
CA VAL A 55 19.73 16.23 -31.24
C VAL A 55 19.51 14.83 -31.80
N LEU A 56 20.20 14.47 -32.88
CA LEU A 56 20.11 13.12 -33.47
C LEU A 56 20.57 12.01 -32.49
N SER A 57 21.53 12.32 -31.62
CA SER A 57 21.99 11.38 -30.60
C SER A 57 20.94 11.20 -29.49
N VAL A 58 20.26 12.28 -29.10
CA VAL A 58 19.17 12.24 -28.11
C VAL A 58 17.94 11.52 -28.67
N GLU A 59 17.62 11.67 -29.96
CA GLU A 59 16.54 10.91 -30.62
C GLU A 59 16.79 9.40 -30.58
N LYS A 60 18.00 8.96 -30.95
CA LYS A 60 18.40 7.53 -30.85
C LYS A 60 18.34 7.02 -29.42
N LEU A 61 18.68 7.85 -28.45
CA LEU A 61 18.61 7.50 -27.05
C LEU A 61 17.17 7.39 -26.55
N GLN A 62 16.26 8.24 -27.04
CA GLN A 62 14.83 8.12 -26.78
C GLN A 62 14.27 6.79 -27.33
N GLU A 63 14.68 6.37 -28.54
CA GLU A 63 14.27 5.07 -29.09
C GLU A 63 14.67 3.90 -28.16
N VAL A 64 15.87 3.95 -27.58
CA VAL A 64 16.32 2.93 -26.61
C VAL A 64 15.54 3.01 -25.30
N GLN A 65 15.19 4.21 -24.82
CA GLN A 65 14.35 4.36 -23.64
C GLN A 65 12.93 3.82 -23.88
N ASP A 66 12.36 4.04 -25.07
CA ASP A 66 11.06 3.48 -25.45
C ASP A 66 11.10 1.94 -25.53
N GLU A 67 12.24 1.35 -25.91
CA GLU A 67 12.44 -0.10 -25.86
C GLU A 67 12.54 -0.62 -24.42
N LEU A 68 13.24 0.09 -23.53
CA LEU A 68 13.31 -0.26 -22.11
C LEU A 68 11.95 -0.16 -21.43
N ASP A 69 11.19 0.90 -21.70
CA ASP A 69 9.84 1.08 -21.16
C ASP A 69 8.92 -0.09 -21.54
N LYS A 70 9.01 -0.60 -22.78
CA LYS A 70 8.26 -1.79 -23.20
C LYS A 70 8.68 -3.05 -22.43
N VAL A 71 9.97 -3.20 -22.12
CA VAL A 71 10.46 -4.34 -21.34
C VAL A 71 9.93 -4.26 -19.90
N ASP A 72 9.94 -3.07 -19.30
CA ASP A 72 9.41 -2.82 -17.97
C ASP A 72 7.88 -3.09 -17.91
N ASP A 73 7.13 -2.65 -18.93
CA ASP A 73 5.70 -2.92 -19.05
C ASP A 73 5.43 -4.44 -19.16
N GLU A 74 6.18 -5.15 -20.01
CA GLU A 74 6.07 -6.61 -20.14
C GLU A 74 6.45 -7.37 -18.86
N GLU A 75 7.40 -6.86 -18.07
CA GLU A 75 7.77 -7.44 -16.78
C GLU A 75 6.63 -7.25 -15.78
N SER A 76 6.06 -6.04 -15.70
CA SER A 76 4.91 -5.72 -14.85
C SER A 76 3.70 -6.63 -15.15
N ASP A 77 3.41 -6.84 -16.44
CA ASP A 77 2.33 -7.74 -16.89
C ASP A 77 2.58 -9.20 -16.46
N LYS A 78 3.81 -9.71 -16.62
CA LYS A 78 4.16 -11.09 -16.23
C LYS A 78 4.12 -11.30 -14.71
N ILE A 79 4.60 -10.33 -13.93
CA ILE A 79 4.51 -10.35 -12.47
C ILE A 79 3.04 -10.40 -12.07
N LEU A 80 2.20 -9.58 -12.70
CA LEU A 80 0.78 -9.57 -12.44
C LEU A 80 0.11 -10.93 -12.75
N GLU A 81 0.29 -11.46 -13.95
CA GLU A 81 -0.29 -12.75 -14.33
C GLU A 81 0.11 -13.85 -13.32
N MET A 82 1.37 -13.85 -12.89
CA MET A 82 1.87 -14.77 -11.89
C MET A 82 1.16 -14.57 -10.53
N GLU A 83 1.04 -13.35 -10.04
CA GLU A 83 0.35 -13.06 -8.78
C GLU A 83 -1.11 -13.52 -8.79
N GLN A 84 -1.82 -13.31 -9.91
CA GLN A 84 -3.19 -13.76 -10.10
C GLN A 84 -3.30 -15.29 -10.07
N GLU A 85 -2.44 -16.00 -10.82
CA GLU A 85 -2.41 -17.46 -10.82
C GLU A 85 -2.18 -18.01 -9.40
N TYR A 86 -1.20 -17.46 -8.68
CA TYR A 86 -0.92 -17.90 -7.32
C TYR A 86 -2.02 -17.52 -6.33
N ASN A 87 -2.73 -16.40 -6.53
CA ASN A 87 -3.91 -16.05 -5.72
C ASN A 87 -5.04 -17.07 -5.89
N GLU A 88 -5.32 -17.50 -7.12
CA GLU A 88 -6.31 -18.54 -7.40
C GLU A 88 -5.94 -19.88 -6.76
N ILE A 89 -4.65 -20.25 -6.78
CA ILE A 89 -4.14 -21.48 -6.16
C ILE A 89 -4.15 -21.38 -4.63
N ARG A 90 -3.82 -20.21 -4.06
CA ARG A 90 -3.84 -19.96 -2.61
C ARG A 90 -5.26 -20.00 -2.05
N ARG A 91 -6.25 -19.51 -2.80
CA ARG A 91 -7.62 -19.36 -2.30
C ARG A 91 -8.25 -20.64 -1.73
N PRO A 92 -8.25 -21.81 -2.42
CA PRO A 92 -8.80 -23.04 -1.86
C PRO A 92 -8.03 -23.52 -0.63
N VAL A 93 -6.72 -23.22 -0.52
CA VAL A 93 -5.92 -23.53 0.67
C VAL A 93 -6.37 -22.68 1.85
N TYR A 94 -6.62 -21.39 1.64
CA TYR A 94 -7.17 -20.49 2.67
C TYR A 94 -8.57 -20.90 3.12
N VAL A 95 -9.44 -21.28 2.19
CA VAL A 95 -10.78 -21.81 2.54
C VAL A 95 -10.63 -23.06 3.40
N LYS A 96 -9.77 -24.01 3.00
CA LYS A 96 -9.50 -25.23 3.78
C LYS A 96 -8.94 -24.92 5.17
N ARG A 97 -8.02 -23.95 5.28
CA ARG A 97 -7.48 -23.48 6.56
C ARG A 97 -8.60 -22.89 7.43
N ASN A 98 -9.46 -22.05 6.86
CA ASN A 98 -10.57 -21.42 7.59
C ASN A 98 -11.57 -22.46 8.11
N GLU A 99 -11.85 -23.54 7.37
CA GLU A 99 -12.70 -24.63 7.88
C GLU A 99 -12.08 -25.35 9.09
N ILE A 100 -10.75 -25.52 9.12
CA ILE A 100 -10.05 -26.11 10.26
C ILE A 100 -10.06 -25.14 11.45
N ILE A 101 -9.79 -23.85 11.22
CA ILE A 101 -9.77 -22.81 12.26
C ILE A 101 -11.13 -22.71 12.97
N LYS A 102 -12.25 -22.83 12.23
CA LYS A 102 -13.60 -22.82 12.83
C LYS A 102 -13.81 -23.90 13.90
N ALA A 103 -13.06 -25.00 13.85
CA ALA A 103 -13.15 -26.08 14.82
C ALA A 103 -12.29 -25.83 16.09
N ILE A 104 -11.44 -24.79 16.10
CA ILE A 104 -10.59 -24.43 17.22
C ILE A 104 -11.26 -23.27 17.99
N PRO A 105 -11.76 -23.51 19.22
CA PRO A 105 -12.35 -22.46 20.04
C PRO A 105 -11.35 -21.32 20.29
N ASP A 106 -11.84 -20.08 20.27
CA ASP A 106 -11.06 -18.88 20.60
C ASP A 106 -9.76 -18.72 19.79
N PHE A 107 -9.65 -19.33 18.61
CA PHE A 107 -8.43 -19.29 17.79
C PHE A 107 -7.98 -17.84 17.51
N TRP A 108 -8.86 -17.02 16.95
CA TRP A 108 -8.52 -15.64 16.58
C TRP A 108 -8.27 -14.74 17.80
N LEU A 109 -9.00 -14.98 18.90
CA LEU A 109 -8.77 -14.32 20.19
C LEU A 109 -7.41 -14.70 20.78
N THR A 110 -6.91 -15.90 20.52
CA THR A 110 -5.59 -16.33 21.02
C THR A 110 -4.48 -15.88 20.09
N SER A 111 -4.71 -15.90 18.77
CA SER A 111 -3.67 -15.64 17.77
C SER A 111 -3.33 -14.16 17.63
N ILE A 112 -4.31 -13.25 17.77
CA ILE A 112 -4.11 -11.81 17.52
C ILE A 112 -3.38 -11.12 18.70
N PHE A 113 -3.10 -11.82 19.80
CA PHE A 113 -2.56 -11.22 21.03
C PHE A 113 -1.16 -11.74 21.38
N VAL A 114 -0.14 -10.96 21.02
CA VAL A 114 1.26 -11.12 21.49
C VAL A 114 1.73 -9.95 22.38
N TYR A 115 0.96 -8.85 22.51
CA TYR A 115 1.29 -7.68 23.35
C TYR A 115 0.09 -7.28 24.25
N PRO A 116 0.28 -6.53 25.37
CA PRO A 116 -0.69 -6.47 26.47
C PRO A 116 -2.10 -6.11 26.01
N PRO A 117 -3.10 -6.98 26.24
CA PRO A 117 -4.44 -6.76 25.73
C PRO A 117 -5.14 -5.60 26.45
N ILE A 118 -5.67 -4.66 25.68
CA ILE A 118 -6.72 -3.76 26.16
C ILE A 118 -7.97 -4.62 26.38
N VAL A 119 -8.45 -4.72 27.62
CA VAL A 119 -9.55 -5.62 28.07
C VAL A 119 -10.82 -5.49 27.22
N LEU A 120 -11.11 -4.29 26.70
CA LEU A 120 -12.25 -4.04 25.83
C LEU A 120 -12.11 -4.73 24.46
N ILE A 121 -10.91 -4.70 23.87
CA ILE A 121 -10.62 -5.35 22.59
C ILE A 121 -10.81 -6.85 22.72
N LEU A 122 -10.27 -7.47 23.79
CA LEU A 122 -10.49 -8.90 24.06
C LEU A 122 -11.98 -9.27 24.12
N SER A 123 -12.80 -8.40 24.72
CA SER A 123 -14.22 -8.68 24.92
C SER A 123 -15.01 -8.65 23.61
N ILE A 124 -14.63 -7.81 22.65
CA ILE A 124 -15.19 -7.79 21.30
C ILE A 124 -14.65 -8.96 20.46
N PHE A 125 -13.35 -9.25 20.54
CA PHE A 125 -12.70 -10.32 19.75
C PHE A 125 -13.17 -11.73 20.12
N LYS A 126 -13.77 -11.94 21.30
CA LYS A 126 -14.51 -13.18 21.61
C LYS A 126 -15.61 -13.50 20.61
N TYR A 127 -16.13 -12.49 19.92
CA TYR A 127 -17.18 -12.66 18.91
C TYR A 127 -16.60 -12.75 17.49
N LEU A 128 -15.28 -12.64 17.31
CA LEU A 128 -14.63 -12.75 16.01
C LEU A 128 -14.67 -14.21 15.52
N LYS A 129 -15.39 -14.41 14.41
CA LYS A 129 -15.64 -15.72 13.81
C LYS A 129 -14.55 -16.10 12.80
N SER A 130 -14.19 -15.17 11.91
CA SER A 130 -13.16 -15.39 10.90
C SER A 130 -12.54 -14.08 10.44
N VAL A 131 -11.27 -14.14 10.07
CA VAL A 131 -10.59 -13.09 9.32
C VAL A 131 -10.38 -13.60 7.90
N ASP A 132 -10.80 -12.82 6.93
CA ASP A 132 -10.59 -13.10 5.51
C ASP A 132 -9.74 -11.99 4.91
N VAL A 133 -8.72 -12.36 4.16
CA VAL A 133 -7.98 -11.43 3.30
C VAL A 133 -8.29 -11.75 1.85
N VAL A 134 -8.54 -10.70 1.07
CA VAL A 134 -8.83 -10.77 -0.35
C VAL A 134 -8.02 -9.70 -1.06
N ASP A 135 -7.06 -10.14 -1.85
CA ASP A 135 -6.34 -9.32 -2.81
C ASP A 135 -7.25 -8.97 -3.99
N PHE A 136 -7.12 -7.77 -4.53
CA PHE A 136 -7.78 -7.33 -5.74
C PHE A 136 -6.81 -6.50 -6.58
N LYS A 137 -6.94 -6.60 -7.90
CA LYS A 137 -6.27 -5.70 -8.82
C LYS A 137 -7.21 -5.38 -9.98
N ASP A 138 -7.24 -4.12 -10.36
CA ASP A 138 -7.87 -3.58 -11.57
C ASP A 138 -6.78 -2.85 -12.39
N ASP A 139 -7.08 -2.41 -13.61
CA ASP A 139 -6.13 -1.88 -14.61
C ASP A 139 -5.04 -0.95 -14.05
N LYS A 140 -5.34 -0.15 -13.00
CA LYS A 140 -4.40 0.81 -12.37
C LYS A 140 -4.37 0.79 -10.85
N THR A 141 -5.06 -0.16 -10.23
CA THR A 141 -5.19 -0.19 -8.77
C THR A 141 -4.92 -1.58 -8.26
N LEU A 142 -3.88 -1.72 -7.44
CA LEU A 142 -3.62 -2.93 -6.66
C LEU A 142 -4.15 -2.71 -5.25
N GLY A 143 -4.61 -3.75 -4.59
CA GLY A 143 -5.02 -3.61 -3.21
C GLY A 143 -5.37 -4.92 -2.54
N TYR A 144 -5.65 -4.82 -1.26
CA TYR A 144 -6.18 -5.94 -0.50
C TYR A 144 -7.19 -5.44 0.52
N SER A 145 -8.11 -6.32 0.89
CA SER A 145 -9.09 -6.06 1.93
C SER A 145 -8.95 -7.11 3.04
N VAL A 146 -8.98 -6.64 4.28
CA VAL A 146 -9.02 -7.46 5.48
C VAL A 146 -10.42 -7.36 6.08
N THR A 147 -11.16 -8.46 6.07
CA THR A 147 -12.52 -8.53 6.60
C THR A 147 -12.54 -9.35 7.89
N PHE A 148 -12.95 -8.70 8.97
CA PHE A 148 -13.23 -9.31 10.27
C PHE A 148 -14.73 -9.66 10.33
N ASN A 149 -15.06 -10.94 10.35
CA ASN A 149 -16.44 -11.43 10.43
C ASN A 149 -16.78 -11.74 11.89
N PHE A 150 -17.86 -11.17 12.41
CA PHE A 150 -18.30 -11.34 13.79
C PHE A 150 -19.60 -12.14 13.87
N ASN A 151 -19.75 -12.90 14.96
CA ASN A 151 -21.06 -13.36 15.42
C ASN A 151 -21.83 -12.18 16.05
N ASP A 152 -23.12 -12.37 16.28
CA ASP A 152 -23.94 -11.43 17.04
C ASP A 152 -23.27 -11.09 18.38
N ASN A 153 -23.07 -9.80 18.63
CA ASN A 153 -22.34 -9.30 19.78
C ASN A 153 -23.04 -8.08 20.41
N PRO A 154 -22.77 -7.74 21.68
CA PRO A 154 -23.46 -6.65 22.36
C PRO A 154 -22.94 -5.25 22.00
N TYR A 155 -21.86 -5.13 21.23
CA TYR A 155 -21.13 -3.85 21.06
C TYR A 155 -21.56 -3.06 19.83
N PHE A 156 -21.74 -3.72 18.69
CA PHE A 156 -22.15 -3.10 17.42
C PHE A 156 -23.12 -3.99 16.64
N GLU A 157 -23.75 -3.41 15.62
CA GLU A 157 -24.73 -4.10 14.76
C GLU A 157 -24.08 -4.85 13.59
N ASP A 158 -22.91 -4.39 13.13
CA ASP A 158 -22.25 -4.96 11.96
C ASP A 158 -21.79 -6.40 12.19
N THR A 159 -22.02 -7.26 11.20
CA THR A 159 -21.51 -8.64 11.21
C THR A 159 -20.15 -8.76 10.52
N LYS A 160 -19.70 -7.68 9.87
CA LYS A 160 -18.43 -7.61 9.14
C LYS A 160 -17.83 -6.22 9.24
N LEU A 161 -16.58 -6.14 9.63
CA LEU A 161 -15.77 -4.92 9.54
C LEU A 161 -14.67 -5.16 8.51
N THR A 162 -14.63 -4.35 7.46
CA THR A 162 -13.63 -4.47 6.39
C THR A 162 -12.75 -3.23 6.35
N LYS A 163 -11.44 -3.45 6.27
CA LYS A 163 -10.43 -2.42 5.99
C LYS A 163 -9.81 -2.74 4.63
N THR A 164 -9.79 -1.77 3.74
CA THR A 164 -9.33 -1.91 2.35
C THR A 164 -8.18 -0.96 2.10
N PHE A 165 -7.09 -1.50 1.56
CA PHE A 165 -5.89 -0.77 1.14
C PHE A 165 -5.85 -0.79 -0.37
N THR A 166 -5.73 0.38 -1.00
CA THR A 166 -5.66 0.54 -2.45
C THR A 166 -4.42 1.36 -2.79
N PHE A 167 -3.59 0.83 -3.67
CA PHE A 167 -2.37 1.43 -4.19
C PHE A 167 -2.63 1.82 -5.64
N VAL A 168 -2.59 3.12 -5.93
CA VAL A 168 -2.75 3.66 -7.29
C VAL A 168 -1.38 4.03 -7.82
N ASP A 169 -0.95 3.34 -8.89
CA ASP A 169 0.29 3.58 -9.66
C ASP A 169 1.52 4.02 -8.83
N GLY A 170 1.72 3.43 -7.65
CA GLY A 170 2.89 3.66 -6.78
C GLY A 170 2.94 4.98 -6.03
N GLU A 171 1.96 5.87 -6.19
CA GLU A 171 2.00 7.25 -5.66
C GLU A 171 0.97 7.52 -4.56
N THR A 172 -0.23 6.94 -4.64
CA THR A 172 -1.29 7.22 -3.65
C THR A 172 -1.83 5.94 -3.02
N THR A 173 -1.67 5.83 -1.70
CA THR A 173 -2.32 4.78 -0.90
C THR A 173 -3.63 5.33 -0.36
N ARG A 174 -4.75 4.76 -0.80
CA ARG A 174 -6.08 5.04 -0.26
C ARG A 174 -6.48 3.92 0.69
N ILE A 175 -6.74 4.28 1.94
CA ILE A 175 -7.17 3.34 2.96
C ILE A 175 -8.63 3.60 3.30
N THR A 176 -9.52 2.61 3.27
CA THR A 176 -10.94 2.79 3.65
C THR A 176 -11.38 1.75 4.66
N GLY A 177 -12.21 2.14 5.62
CA GLY A 177 -12.72 1.26 6.68
C GLY A 177 -14.25 1.25 6.72
N THR A 178 -14.83 0.14 7.17
CA THR A 178 -16.27 0.04 7.44
C THR A 178 -16.63 0.90 8.67
N PRO A 179 -17.46 1.94 8.54
CA PRO A 179 -17.90 2.73 9.69
C PRO A 179 -18.70 1.85 10.66
N ILE A 180 -18.30 1.82 11.93
CA ILE A 180 -18.86 0.91 12.92
C ILE A 180 -20.17 1.48 13.50
N LYS A 181 -21.24 0.69 13.44
CA LYS A 181 -22.54 1.02 14.04
C LYS A 181 -22.62 0.53 15.47
N TRP A 182 -22.08 1.34 16.37
CA TRP A 182 -22.10 1.06 17.81
C TRP A 182 -23.52 1.01 18.37
N LYS A 183 -23.78 0.04 19.25
CA LYS A 183 -25.03 -0.05 20.02
C LYS A 183 -25.03 0.98 21.15
N GLU A 184 -26.22 1.28 21.67
CA GLU A 184 -26.40 2.30 22.72
C GLU A 184 -25.48 2.05 23.92
N GLY A 185 -24.69 3.07 24.29
CA GLY A 185 -23.74 3.00 25.42
C GLY A 185 -22.48 2.15 25.19
N MET A 186 -22.30 1.58 23.99
CA MET A 186 -21.18 0.69 23.65
C MET A 186 -20.14 1.31 22.71
N GLY A 187 -20.44 2.49 22.15
CA GLY A 187 -19.45 3.25 21.41
C GLY A 187 -18.22 3.52 22.25
N LEU A 188 -17.03 3.37 21.65
CA LEU A 188 -15.78 3.81 22.28
C LEU A 188 -15.98 5.23 22.77
N VAL A 189 -15.76 5.41 24.07
CA VAL A 189 -16.13 6.60 24.84
C VAL A 189 -15.36 7.82 24.32
N ASN A 190 -15.83 8.44 23.24
CA ASN A 190 -15.59 9.85 23.02
C ASN A 190 -16.40 10.59 24.09
N GLY A 191 -15.70 11.00 25.14
CA GLY A 191 -16.07 12.09 26.03
C GLY A 191 -17.51 12.10 26.50
N VAL A 192 -17.72 11.68 27.74
CA VAL A 192 -18.71 12.40 28.56
C VAL A 192 -18.33 13.88 28.48
N THR A 193 -19.09 14.68 27.75
CA THR A 193 -19.14 16.14 27.94
C THR A 193 -19.71 16.39 29.33
N GLU A 194 -18.90 16.12 30.36
CA GLU A 194 -18.93 16.94 31.55
C GLU A 194 -17.93 18.05 31.30
N GLU A 195 -18.45 19.26 31.13
CA GLU A 195 -17.67 20.50 31.18
C GLU A 195 -16.89 20.55 32.50
N LYS A 196 -15.67 20.03 32.51
CA LYS A 196 -14.71 20.30 33.57
C LYS A 196 -13.46 20.92 32.97
N ASN A 197 -13.54 22.24 32.96
CA ASN A 197 -12.49 23.22 32.77
C ASN A 197 -11.13 22.74 33.32
N GLY A 198 -10.20 22.41 32.43
CA GLY A 198 -8.84 22.02 32.80
C GLY A 198 -7.97 21.72 31.58
N LYS A 199 -6.99 22.59 31.31
CA LYS A 199 -5.94 22.40 30.29
C LYS A 199 -5.09 21.15 30.59
N LYS A 200 -5.50 19.99 30.10
CA LYS A 200 -4.63 18.84 29.85
C LYS A 200 -5.09 18.19 28.55
N ARG A 201 -4.14 17.98 27.62
CA ARG A 201 -4.38 17.28 26.36
C ARG A 201 -5.02 15.91 26.68
N PRO A 202 -6.18 15.55 26.09
CA PRO A 202 -6.71 14.21 26.26
C PRO A 202 -5.70 13.23 25.66
N LEU A 203 -5.27 12.24 26.45
CA LEU A 203 -4.64 11.05 25.90
C LEU A 203 -5.72 10.37 25.04
N VAL A 204 -5.57 10.42 23.72
CA VAL A 204 -6.41 9.66 22.81
C VAL A 204 -5.97 8.21 22.97
N ASP A 205 -6.73 7.42 23.72
CA ASP A 205 -6.60 5.96 23.69
C ASP A 205 -7.04 5.52 22.29
N GLU A 206 -6.09 5.35 21.38
CA GLU A 206 -6.31 4.80 20.05
C GLU A 206 -6.71 3.32 20.20
N SER A 207 -8.03 3.07 20.28
CA SER A 207 -8.57 1.73 20.25
C SER A 207 -8.31 1.08 18.89
N PHE A 208 -8.07 -0.24 18.81
CA PHE A 208 -7.99 -0.99 17.54
C PHE A 208 -9.11 -0.63 16.55
N PHE A 209 -10.30 -0.26 17.02
CA PHE A 209 -11.43 0.07 16.16
C PHE A 209 -11.37 1.47 15.54
N SER A 210 -10.51 2.38 16.02
CA SER A 210 -10.22 3.64 15.32
C SER A 210 -9.53 3.40 13.98
N LEU A 211 -8.92 2.22 13.79
CA LEU A 211 -8.41 1.80 12.49
C LEU A 211 -9.50 1.79 11.41
N PHE A 212 -10.78 1.73 11.75
CA PHE A 212 -11.86 1.75 10.76
C PHE A 212 -12.42 3.15 10.48
N ASP A 213 -11.96 4.18 11.21
CA ASP A 213 -12.44 5.55 11.06
C ASP A 213 -11.80 6.22 9.83
N SER A 214 -12.58 6.30 8.75
CA SER A 214 -12.45 7.18 7.57
C SER A 214 -11.13 7.14 6.77
N PRO A 215 -11.11 7.69 5.53
CA PRO A 215 -10.00 7.49 4.62
C PRO A 215 -8.77 8.31 5.01
N LEU A 216 -7.63 7.63 5.17
CA LEU A 216 -6.34 8.28 5.08
C LEU A 216 -6.00 8.34 3.58
N GLU A 217 -6.01 9.54 3.03
CA GLU A 217 -5.38 9.87 1.74
C GLU A 217 -4.04 10.49 2.12
N HIS A 218 -2.94 9.78 1.83
CA HIS A 218 -1.60 10.34 2.03
C HIS A 218 -1.22 11.06 0.74
N ASP A 219 -1.54 12.36 0.67
CA ASP A 219 -1.10 13.23 -0.41
C ASP A 219 0.33 13.68 -0.10
N GLU A 220 1.33 13.10 -0.78
CA GLU A 220 2.69 13.65 -0.77
C GLU A 220 2.77 14.86 -1.71
N ASP A 221 2.28 16.02 -1.27
CA ASP A 221 2.69 17.30 -1.85
C ASP A 221 2.66 18.43 -0.80
N ASN A 222 3.80 18.65 -0.15
CA ASN A 222 4.50 19.93 -0.13
C ASN A 222 5.82 19.74 0.63
N GLY A 223 6.93 20.02 -0.06
CA GLY A 223 8.27 19.85 0.46
C GLY A 223 8.60 20.75 1.64
N ASP A 224 9.36 20.19 2.57
CA ASP A 224 10.61 20.75 3.04
C ASP A 224 11.48 19.57 3.51
N GLU A 225 12.74 19.58 3.09
CA GLU A 225 13.77 18.62 3.48
C GLU A 225 13.99 18.67 4.99
N GLU A 226 13.73 17.57 5.69
CA GLU A 226 14.49 17.19 6.88
C GLU A 226 14.79 15.69 6.76
N GLU A 227 16.06 15.37 6.54
CA GLU A 227 16.60 14.02 6.74
C GLU A 227 16.52 13.71 8.24
N ASP A 228 15.42 13.12 8.67
CA ASP A 228 15.40 12.32 9.90
C ASP A 228 15.34 10.84 9.47
N ASP A 229 16.51 10.20 9.52
CA ASP A 229 16.69 8.75 9.62
C ASP A 229 16.04 8.25 10.92
N ASP A 230 14.71 8.32 10.99
CA ASP A 230 13.92 7.50 11.89
C ASP A 230 13.21 6.50 11.01
N GLU A 231 13.92 5.40 10.74
CA GLU A 231 13.35 4.08 10.45
C GLU A 231 12.57 3.61 11.69
N GLU A 232 11.61 4.43 12.19
CA GLU A 232 10.53 3.92 12.99
C GLU A 232 9.65 3.17 12.01
N ASP A 233 9.87 1.86 12.00
CA ASP A 233 8.90 0.84 11.67
C ASP A 233 7.51 1.37 12.05
N SER A 234 6.86 2.05 11.10
CA SER A 234 5.42 2.10 11.04
C SER A 234 5.04 0.68 10.70
N GLU A 235 5.08 -0.14 11.74
CA GLU A 235 4.18 -1.24 12.00
C GLU A 235 2.76 -0.63 12.00
N ILE A 236 2.35 -0.03 10.86
CA ILE A 236 1.05 -0.30 10.26
C ILE A 236 0.85 -1.75 10.60
N LEU A 237 -0.21 -2.03 11.36
CA LEU A 237 -0.68 -3.36 11.69
C LEU A 237 -0.99 -4.10 10.37
N LEU A 238 0.05 -4.35 9.58
CA LEU A 238 0.23 -5.43 8.65
C LEU A 238 -0.08 -6.58 9.56
N VAL A 239 -1.29 -7.12 9.42
CA VAL A 239 -1.61 -8.45 9.90
C VAL A 239 -0.38 -9.26 9.48
N PRO A 240 0.48 -9.69 10.42
CA PRO A 240 1.81 -10.16 10.06
C PRO A 240 1.69 -11.14 8.91
N SER A 241 2.57 -11.12 7.91
CA SER A 241 2.50 -12.07 6.79
C SER A 241 2.40 -13.53 7.24
N SER A 242 2.71 -13.84 8.50
CA SER A 242 2.44 -15.12 9.18
C SER A 242 0.95 -15.47 9.41
N PHE A 243 0.02 -14.53 9.22
CA PHE A 243 -1.42 -14.75 9.22
C PHE A 243 -2.00 -14.98 7.81
N LEU A 244 -1.24 -14.65 6.76
CA LEU A 244 -1.57 -14.95 5.37
C LEU A 244 -1.17 -16.36 4.98
#